data_AF-A0AAV7GB44-F1
#
_entry.id   AF-A0AAV7GB44-F1
#
_cell.length_a   1.000
_cell.length_b   1.000
_cell.length_c   1.000
_cell.angle_alpha   90.00
_cell.angle_beta   90.00
_cell.angle_gamma   90.00
#
_symmetry.space_group_name_H-M   'P 1'
#
loop_
_entity.id
_entity.type
_entity.pdbx_description
1 polymer ?
#
loop_
_entity_poly.entity_id
_entity_poly.type
_entity_poly.pdbx_seq_one_letter_code
_entity_poly.pdbx_strand_id
1 'polypeptide(L)'
;MPLLRSTFCHSAPGRSETQCWGSRERNAGALRYTVPGRLGTQRWGIVVKSILERTKETGDHFGWVFPASSTEETGAGPDQLNGAKSVRELMNLLAQIIQEDILSLYVLWDKKLKTIVNNESSEIIRMFNTEFNEIAENADLDLYPSHLQAVIDEVNELVYDAINNGVYKCGFAIKQGPYYEAVVKLYNALDKCEEILSKQRYICGSELTEADIRLFVTLIRFDEVRIFQIVYSVHFKCNKKLLREYPNLFNYTKDIYQIPGISSTVNMEHIKKHYYGSHPSINPHGVIPIGSNTDYSASHDRDRFNNYFV
;
A
#
# COMPACT_ATOMS: atom_id res chain seq x y z
N MET A 1 30.81 3.87 27.36
CA MET A 1 31.05 4.43 26.01
C MET A 1 29.72 4.65 25.32
N PRO A 2 29.20 5.89 25.24
CA PRO A 2 27.97 6.20 24.51
C PRO A 2 28.32 6.88 23.18
N LEU A 3 28.08 6.19 22.07
CA LEU A 3 28.10 6.77 20.73
C LEU A 3 26.97 6.11 19.95
N LEU A 4 25.93 6.90 19.65
CA LEU A 4 25.21 6.93 18.37
C LEU A 4 24.26 8.13 18.47
N ARG A 5 24.84 9.31 18.22
CA ARG A 5 24.09 10.54 17.94
C ARG A 5 23.51 10.43 16.53
N SER A 6 22.22 10.74 16.46
CA SER A 6 21.50 11.20 15.27
C SER A 6 22.32 12.20 14.46
N THR A 7 22.66 11.86 13.20
CA THR A 7 22.96 12.84 12.13
C THR A 7 23.16 12.11 10.79
N PHE A 8 22.19 12.19 9.89
CA PHE A 8 22.45 12.25 8.45
C PHE A 8 21.67 13.45 7.88
N CYS A 9 22.31 14.61 7.99
CA CYS A 9 22.07 15.80 7.18
C CYS A 9 23.37 16.60 7.22
N HIS A 10 24.25 16.39 6.24
CA HIS A 10 25.35 17.32 5.98
C HIS A 10 24.84 18.37 5.00
N SER A 11 24.58 19.57 5.52
CA SER A 11 24.36 20.78 4.73
C SER A 11 25.72 21.37 4.33
N ALA A 12 25.95 21.56 3.03
CA ALA A 12 26.96 22.48 2.55
C ALA A 12 26.35 23.89 2.48
N PRO A 13 27.06 24.96 2.92
CA PRO A 13 26.49 26.30 2.99
C PRO A 13 26.52 26.97 1.61
N GLY A 14 25.36 27.45 1.15
CA GLY A 14 25.25 28.36 0.02
C GLY A 14 24.84 27.71 -1.31
N ARG A 15 23.59 27.24 -1.39
CA ARG A 15 22.73 27.33 -2.59
C ARG A 15 21.29 27.02 -2.19
N SER A 16 20.39 27.79 -2.78
CA SER A 16 18.94 27.87 -2.58
C SER A 16 18.21 26.55 -2.82
N GLU A 17 17.11 26.37 -2.07
CA GLU A 17 15.96 25.50 -2.36
C GLU A 17 16.22 23.99 -2.44
N THR A 18 16.17 23.33 -1.28
CA THR A 18 15.98 21.87 -1.20
C THR A 18 14.47 21.59 -1.28
N GLN A 19 13.96 21.30 -2.48
CA GLN A 19 12.65 20.68 -2.65
C GLN A 19 12.70 19.26 -2.05
N CYS A 20 12.15 19.11 -0.85
CA CYS A 20 11.90 17.81 -0.24
C CYS A 20 10.71 17.16 -0.97
N TRP A 21 11.00 16.18 -1.84
CA TRP A 21 9.98 15.34 -2.45
C TRP A 21 9.49 14.30 -1.44
N GLY A 22 8.54 14.72 -0.58
CA GLY A 22 7.85 13.83 0.36
C GLY A 22 6.56 13.28 -0.26
N SER A 23 6.63 12.11 -0.88
CA SER A 23 5.44 11.42 -1.39
C SER A 23 4.79 10.59 -0.28
N ARG A 24 3.90 11.21 0.51
CA ARG A 24 3.03 10.49 1.47
C ARG A 24 2.20 9.45 0.72
N GLU A 25 2.56 8.17 0.78
CA GLU A 25 1.76 7.10 0.19
C GLU A 25 0.41 6.99 0.91
N ARG A 26 -0.66 7.42 0.21
CA ARG A 26 -2.04 7.47 0.73
C ARG A 26 -2.83 6.18 0.47
N ASN A 27 -2.17 5.05 0.21
CA ASN A 27 -2.84 3.78 -0.04
C ASN A 27 -3.47 3.23 1.25
N ALA A 28 -4.76 3.49 1.40
CA ALA A 28 -5.57 3.04 2.51
C ALA A 28 -5.98 1.56 2.37
N GLY A 29 -5.99 0.88 3.51
CA GLY A 29 -6.37 -0.53 3.64
C GLY A 29 -5.15 -1.39 3.94
N ALA A 30 -5.13 -1.95 5.15
CA ALA A 30 -4.16 -2.89 5.70
C ALA A 30 -3.42 -3.72 4.64
N LEU A 31 -2.25 -3.23 4.19
CA LEU A 31 -1.22 -4.16 3.77
C LEU A 31 -0.53 -4.59 5.04
N ARG A 32 -0.82 -5.82 5.45
CA ARG A 32 0.18 -6.53 6.23
C ARG A 32 1.40 -6.59 5.34
N TYR A 33 2.52 -6.01 5.78
CA TYR A 33 3.80 -6.33 5.16
C TYR A 33 4.10 -7.78 5.53
N THR A 34 3.55 -8.72 4.76
CA THR A 34 4.08 -10.07 4.73
C THR A 34 4.89 -10.15 3.46
N VAL A 35 6.20 -10.07 3.61
CA VAL A 35 7.11 -10.51 2.55
C VAL A 35 6.89 -12.02 2.40
N PRO A 36 6.53 -12.52 1.22
CA PRO A 36 6.17 -13.92 1.02
C PRO A 36 7.31 -14.85 1.45
N GLY A 37 6.98 -15.83 2.31
CA GLY A 37 7.85 -16.95 2.65
C GLY A 37 8.92 -16.76 3.72
N ARG A 38 8.84 -15.76 4.63
CA ARG A 38 10.04 -15.25 5.33
C ARG A 38 9.95 -15.14 6.87
N LEU A 39 9.44 -16.14 7.61
CA LEU A 39 9.48 -16.33 9.10
C LEU A 39 8.20 -16.93 9.68
N GLY A 40 7.74 -18.06 9.13
CA GLY A 40 6.53 -18.73 9.61
C GLY A 40 5.27 -17.83 9.61
N THR A 41 4.17 -18.36 10.13
CA THR A 41 2.86 -17.68 10.19
C THR A 41 2.79 -16.58 11.26
N GLN A 42 3.88 -15.84 11.53
CA GLN A 42 3.86 -14.77 12.52
C GLN A 42 3.38 -13.44 11.92
N ARG A 43 2.36 -12.87 12.57
CA ARG A 43 1.70 -11.62 12.21
C ARG A 43 2.58 -10.43 12.58
N TRP A 44 3.30 -9.87 11.62
CA TRP A 44 4.08 -8.64 11.80
C TRP A 44 3.15 -7.42 11.72
N GLY A 45 2.77 -6.92 12.89
CA GLY A 45 2.00 -5.68 13.01
C GLY A 45 0.58 -5.87 13.57
N ILE A 46 0.12 -4.82 14.25
CA ILE A 46 -1.24 -4.75 14.80
C ILE A 46 -2.12 -4.09 13.74
N VAL A 47 -3.17 -4.79 13.33
CA VAL A 47 -4.13 -4.28 12.34
C VAL A 47 -5.26 -3.59 13.08
N VAL A 48 -5.49 -2.33 12.74
CA VAL A 48 -6.61 -1.51 13.23
C VAL A 48 -7.93 -1.92 12.59
N LYS A 49 -9.05 -1.42 13.11
CA LYS A 49 -10.37 -1.60 12.52
C LYS A 49 -10.43 -1.13 11.07
N SER A 50 -11.27 -1.75 10.25
CA SER A 50 -11.39 -1.39 8.84
C SER A 50 -12.03 -0.02 8.60
N ILE A 51 -13.00 0.38 9.42
CA ILE A 51 -13.72 1.65 9.28
C ILE A 51 -13.09 2.71 10.19
N LEU A 52 -12.90 3.92 9.66
CA LEU A 52 -12.45 5.05 10.48
C LEU A 52 -13.53 5.39 11.50
N GLU A 53 -13.13 5.51 12.76
CA GLU A 53 -14.01 5.82 13.88
C GLU A 53 -13.64 7.17 14.51
N ARG A 54 -14.54 7.73 15.29
CA ARG A 54 -14.30 9.00 15.98
C ARG A 54 -13.20 8.80 17.03
N THR A 55 -12.13 9.60 16.94
CA THR A 55 -10.95 9.49 17.82
C THR A 55 -10.89 10.57 18.90
N LYS A 56 -11.87 11.48 18.94
CA LYS A 56 -12.07 12.46 20.01
C LYS A 56 -13.50 12.40 20.51
N GLU A 57 -13.70 12.64 21.79
CA GLU A 57 -15.05 12.77 22.37
C GLU A 57 -15.79 14.01 21.83
N THR A 58 -15.06 15.04 21.39
CA THR A 58 -15.59 16.28 20.81
C THR A 58 -14.96 16.57 19.44
N GLY A 59 -15.81 16.94 18.46
CA GLY A 59 -15.42 17.28 17.08
C GLY A 59 -15.40 16.10 16.10
N ASP A 60 -15.41 16.39 14.80
CA ASP A 60 -15.54 15.42 13.69
C ASP A 60 -14.21 14.78 13.26
N HIS A 61 -13.35 14.46 14.22
CA HIS A 61 -12.07 13.81 13.92
C HIS A 61 -12.21 12.30 13.84
N PHE A 62 -12.16 11.78 12.63
CA PHE A 62 -12.11 10.35 12.33
C PHE A 62 -10.67 9.87 12.18
N GLY A 63 -10.39 8.64 12.61
CA GLY A 63 -9.05 8.07 12.57
C GLY A 63 -9.03 6.56 12.81
N TRP A 64 -7.83 6.01 12.83
CA TRP A 64 -7.60 4.57 13.01
C TRP A 64 -7.74 4.15 14.46
N VAL A 65 -8.65 3.21 14.72
CA VAL A 65 -8.99 2.70 16.06
C VAL A 65 -8.57 1.23 16.19
N PHE A 66 -8.00 0.88 17.33
CA PHE A 66 -7.74 -0.50 17.69
C PHE A 66 -9.02 -1.12 18.26
N PRO A 67 -9.41 -2.34 17.86
CA PRO A 67 -10.51 -3.04 18.51
C PRO A 67 -10.19 -3.30 19.99
N ALA A 68 -11.22 -3.32 20.83
CA ALA A 68 -11.13 -3.63 22.25
C ALA A 68 -10.77 -5.10 22.51
N SER A 69 -11.09 -6.00 21.57
CA SER A 69 -10.73 -7.42 21.65
C SER A 69 -10.38 -8.01 20.29
N SER A 70 -9.72 -9.17 20.28
CA SER A 70 -9.39 -9.90 19.05
C SER A 70 -10.62 -10.51 18.34
N THR A 71 -11.80 -10.46 18.96
CA THR A 71 -13.05 -11.01 18.41
C THR A 71 -14.00 -9.93 17.88
N GLU A 72 -13.72 -8.65 18.15
CA GLU A 72 -14.56 -7.54 17.70
C GLU A 72 -14.55 -7.41 16.17
N GLU A 73 -13.38 -7.57 15.54
CA GLU A 73 -13.25 -7.52 14.09
C GLU A 73 -12.21 -8.53 13.59
N THR A 74 -12.65 -9.44 12.74
CA THR A 74 -11.81 -10.49 12.15
C THR A 74 -10.67 -9.91 11.35
N GLY A 75 -9.43 -10.18 11.78
CA GLY A 75 -8.24 -9.70 11.09
C GLY A 75 -7.69 -8.37 11.59
N ALA A 76 -8.38 -7.72 12.54
CA ALA A 76 -7.87 -6.63 13.39
C ALA A 76 -7.41 -7.18 14.76
N GLY A 77 -6.82 -6.34 15.63
CA GLY A 77 -6.45 -6.73 16.99
C GLY A 77 -6.11 -5.54 17.89
N PRO A 78 -6.27 -5.67 19.22
CA PRO A 78 -5.99 -4.60 20.17
C PRO A 78 -4.51 -4.23 20.18
N ASP A 79 -4.19 -2.99 20.56
CA ASP A 79 -2.82 -2.61 20.89
C ASP A 79 -2.39 -3.24 22.22
N GLN A 80 -1.79 -4.43 22.14
CA GLN A 80 -1.27 -5.14 23.30
C GLN A 80 0.04 -4.53 23.84
N LEU A 81 0.68 -3.63 23.10
CA LEU A 81 1.99 -3.09 23.46
C LEU A 81 1.87 -1.84 24.33
N ASN A 82 1.04 -0.87 23.92
CA ASN A 82 0.89 0.40 24.63
C ASN A 82 -0.49 0.56 25.26
N GLY A 83 -1.46 -0.30 24.91
CA GLY A 83 -2.84 -0.19 25.39
C GLY A 83 -3.61 0.98 24.79
N ALA A 84 -3.12 1.57 23.68
CA ALA A 84 -3.78 2.68 23.02
C ALA A 84 -5.09 2.23 22.34
N LYS A 85 -6.13 3.07 22.41
CA LYS A 85 -7.40 2.82 21.73
C LYS A 85 -7.39 3.28 20.28
N SER A 86 -6.49 4.20 19.93
CA SER A 86 -6.34 4.70 18.56
C SER A 86 -4.89 4.96 18.21
N VAL A 87 -4.58 4.99 16.90
CA VAL A 87 -3.26 5.43 16.40
C VAL A 87 -3.00 6.87 16.85
N ARG A 88 -4.04 7.70 16.97
CA ARG A 88 -3.92 9.06 17.49
C ARG A 88 -3.44 9.08 18.93
N GLU A 89 -4.02 8.25 19.78
CA GLU A 89 -3.59 8.14 21.17
C GLU A 89 -2.14 7.66 21.25
N LEU A 90 -1.78 6.63 20.47
CA LEU A 90 -0.40 6.15 20.36
C LEU A 90 0.57 7.27 19.97
N MET A 91 0.16 8.12 19.03
CA MET A 91 0.97 9.22 18.52
C MET A 91 1.06 10.40 19.51
N ASN A 92 -0.03 10.69 20.23
CA ASN A 92 -0.05 11.69 21.31
C ASN A 92 0.84 11.28 22.50
N LEU A 93 1.08 9.99 22.73
CA LEU A 93 2.03 9.52 23.76
C LEU A 93 3.47 9.97 23.45
N LEU A 94 3.81 10.24 22.19
CA LEU A 94 5.17 10.60 21.76
C LEU A 94 5.41 12.10 21.62
N ALA A 95 4.39 12.83 21.17
CA ALA A 95 4.51 14.24 20.87
C ALA A 95 3.35 14.98 21.54
N GLN A 96 3.68 15.91 22.44
CA GLN A 96 2.74 16.95 22.89
C GLN A 96 2.24 17.84 21.73
N ILE A 97 2.77 17.66 20.52
CA ILE A 97 2.44 18.45 19.34
C ILE A 97 2.36 17.52 18.12
N ILE A 98 1.17 17.04 17.82
CA ILE A 98 0.81 16.66 16.45
C ILE A 98 -0.23 17.68 16.00
N GLN A 99 0.24 18.70 15.30
CA GLN A 99 -0.62 19.54 14.49
C GLN A 99 -0.93 18.78 13.20
N GLU A 100 -2.22 18.56 12.97
CA GLU A 100 -2.85 18.08 11.73
C GLU A 100 -3.36 16.62 11.64
N ASP A 101 -4.32 16.48 10.72
CA ASP A 101 -5.46 15.58 10.73
C ASP A 101 -5.28 14.23 10.04
N ILE A 102 -4.06 13.90 9.58
CA ILE A 102 -3.84 12.66 8.82
C ILE A 102 -2.68 11.88 9.43
N LEU A 103 -3.03 10.92 10.27
CA LEU A 103 -2.09 9.94 10.80
C LEU A 103 -1.84 8.87 9.75
N SER A 104 -0.55 8.60 9.49
CA SER A 104 -0.10 7.59 8.54
C SER A 104 -0.54 6.19 8.95
N LEU A 105 -0.88 5.36 7.96
CA LEU A 105 -1.35 3.98 8.13
C LEU A 105 -0.26 3.02 8.62
N TYR A 106 1.00 3.35 8.36
CA TYR A 106 2.15 2.50 8.66
C TYR A 106 3.05 3.20 9.66
N VAL A 107 3.40 2.47 10.71
CA VAL A 107 4.23 2.95 11.81
C VAL A 107 5.19 1.85 12.20
N LEU A 108 6.48 2.05 11.92
CA LEU A 108 7.53 1.22 12.47
C LEU A 108 7.83 1.71 13.89
N TRP A 109 7.54 0.88 14.89
CA TRP A 109 7.60 1.26 16.30
C TRP A 109 8.73 0.54 17.04
N ASP A 110 9.54 1.29 17.78
CA ASP A 110 10.55 0.76 18.69
C ASP A 110 9.91 0.42 20.04
N LYS A 111 9.83 -0.87 20.37
CA LYS A 111 9.27 -1.36 21.64
C LYS A 111 10.12 -1.00 22.86
N LYS A 112 11.44 -0.83 22.70
CA LYS A 112 12.39 -0.53 23.79
C LYS A 112 12.39 0.96 24.11
N LEU A 113 12.57 1.78 23.08
CA LEU A 113 12.60 3.24 23.23
C LEU A 113 11.21 3.87 23.29
N LYS A 114 10.16 3.09 22.96
CA LYS A 114 8.78 3.55 22.88
C LYS A 114 8.67 4.80 22.01
N THR A 115 9.13 4.71 20.77
CA THR A 115 9.10 5.79 19.79
C THR A 115 8.86 5.26 18.39
N ILE A 116 8.46 6.16 17.48
CA ILE A 116 8.39 5.88 16.04
C ILE A 116 9.82 5.87 15.48
N VAL A 117 10.17 4.80 14.78
CA VAL A 117 11.40 4.68 13.99
C VAL A 117 11.18 5.33 12.63
N ASN A 118 10.09 4.99 11.95
CA ASN A 118 9.73 5.51 10.63
C ASN A 118 8.22 5.37 10.39
N ASN A 119 7.64 6.25 9.58
CA ASN A 119 6.23 6.22 9.16
C ASN A 119 6.02 6.43 7.65
N GLU A 120 7.09 6.40 6.87
CA GLU A 120 7.12 6.46 5.41
C GLU A 120 7.30 5.04 4.85
N SER A 121 6.26 4.54 4.17
CA SER A 121 6.19 3.15 3.71
C SER A 121 7.29 2.79 2.72
N SER A 122 7.66 3.73 1.84
CA SER A 122 8.71 3.52 0.83
C SER A 122 10.09 3.34 1.45
N GLU A 123 10.37 3.98 2.59
CA GLU A 123 11.61 3.79 3.34
C GLU A 123 11.57 2.51 4.18
N ILE A 124 10.42 2.21 4.81
CA ILE A 124 10.25 1.00 5.64
C ILE A 124 10.48 -0.28 4.83
N ILE A 125 9.97 -0.35 3.58
CA ILE A 125 10.19 -1.55 2.74
C ILE A 125 11.68 -1.73 2.41
N ARG A 126 12.43 -0.65 2.21
CA ARG A 126 13.88 -0.71 1.95
C ARG A 126 14.66 -1.11 3.20
N MET A 127 14.24 -0.63 4.39
CA MET A 127 14.81 -1.10 5.66
C MET A 127 14.61 -2.61 5.84
N PHE A 128 13.42 -3.14 5.53
CA PHE A 128 13.16 -4.59 5.61
C PHE A 128 13.85 -5.42 4.53
N ASN A 129 14.24 -4.79 3.42
CA ASN A 129 14.96 -5.45 2.35
C ASN A 129 16.39 -5.83 2.75
N THR A 130 17.08 -4.99 3.55
CA THR A 130 18.52 -5.16 3.83
C THR A 130 18.86 -5.30 5.31
N GLU A 131 18.23 -4.52 6.20
CA GLU A 131 18.72 -4.32 7.58
C GLU A 131 18.57 -5.55 8.49
N PHE A 132 17.78 -6.54 8.08
CA PHE A 132 17.49 -7.75 8.85
C PHE A 132 17.97 -9.04 8.18
N ASN A 133 18.85 -8.94 7.18
CA ASN A 133 19.31 -10.11 6.41
C ASN A 133 20.00 -11.17 7.27
N GLU A 134 20.67 -10.80 8.36
CA GLU A 134 21.32 -11.75 9.27
C GLU A 134 20.35 -12.71 9.99
N ILE A 135 19.07 -12.33 10.10
CA ILE A 135 18.03 -13.10 10.79
C ILE A 135 16.87 -13.52 9.88
N ALA A 136 16.94 -13.19 8.58
CA ALA A 136 15.89 -13.45 7.62
C ALA A 136 15.98 -14.88 7.06
N GLU A 137 14.83 -15.54 6.89
CA GLU A 137 14.77 -16.88 6.26
C GLU A 137 15.20 -16.87 4.79
N ASN A 138 14.97 -15.77 4.07
CA ASN A 138 15.35 -15.60 2.66
C ASN A 138 16.30 -14.41 2.51
N ALA A 139 17.47 -14.45 3.17
CA ALA A 139 18.45 -13.36 3.15
C ALA A 139 18.93 -12.97 1.74
N ASP A 140 18.86 -13.91 0.78
CA ASP A 140 19.27 -13.69 -0.60
C ASP A 140 18.22 -12.98 -1.46
N LEU A 141 16.97 -12.83 -0.97
CA LEU A 141 15.94 -12.09 -1.68
C LEU A 141 16.19 -10.58 -1.54
N ASP A 142 16.53 -9.95 -2.67
CA ASP A 142 16.71 -8.51 -2.80
C ASP A 142 15.68 -7.93 -3.78
N LEU A 143 14.77 -7.11 -3.27
CA LEU A 143 13.73 -6.43 -4.07
C LEU A 143 14.19 -5.07 -4.60
N TYR A 144 15.39 -4.61 -4.24
CA TYR A 144 16.00 -3.37 -4.73
C TYR A 144 17.47 -3.57 -5.16
N PRO A 145 17.75 -4.53 -6.05
CA PRO A 145 19.11 -4.90 -6.40
C PRO A 145 19.80 -3.77 -7.19
N SER A 146 21.10 -3.59 -6.94
CA SER A 146 21.90 -2.47 -7.46
C SER A 146 21.82 -2.27 -8.97
N HIS A 147 21.68 -3.37 -9.72
CA HIS A 147 21.63 -3.34 -11.19
C HIS A 147 20.27 -2.92 -11.77
N LEU A 148 19.21 -2.88 -10.96
CA LEU A 148 17.87 -2.44 -11.37
C LEU A 148 17.42 -1.12 -10.72
N GLN A 149 18.19 -0.53 -9.80
CA GLN A 149 17.77 0.64 -9.02
C GLN A 149 17.25 1.79 -9.88
N ALA A 150 17.98 2.18 -10.93
CA ALA A 150 17.55 3.27 -11.81
C ALA A 150 16.21 2.98 -12.51
N VAL A 151 15.99 1.74 -12.94
CA VAL A 151 14.74 1.30 -13.58
C VAL A 151 13.61 1.24 -12.56
N ILE A 152 13.89 0.73 -11.35
CA ILE A 152 12.94 0.66 -10.25
C ILE A 152 12.47 2.07 -9.85
N ASP A 153 13.39 3.01 -9.69
CA ASP A 153 13.06 4.37 -9.29
C ASP A 153 12.22 5.09 -10.37
N GLU A 154 12.54 4.94 -11.66
CA GLU A 154 11.72 5.47 -12.76
C GLU A 154 10.30 4.88 -12.77
N VAL A 155 10.20 3.55 -12.65
CA VAL A 155 8.90 2.87 -12.62
C VAL A 155 8.10 3.28 -11.39
N ASN A 156 8.76 3.39 -10.23
CA ASN A 156 8.13 3.81 -8.98
C ASN A 156 7.55 5.22 -9.07
N GLU A 157 8.23 6.17 -9.71
CA GLU A 157 7.70 7.52 -9.93
C GLU A 157 6.42 7.49 -10.78
N LEU A 158 6.44 6.73 -11.88
CA LEU A 158 5.29 6.54 -12.75
C LEU A 158 4.12 5.89 -11.99
N VAL A 159 4.39 4.76 -11.32
CA VAL A 159 3.40 3.97 -10.59
C VAL A 159 2.80 4.80 -9.46
N TYR A 160 3.61 5.54 -8.71
CA TYR A 160 3.12 6.38 -7.63
C TYR A 160 2.23 7.51 -8.15
N ASP A 161 2.74 8.37 -9.04
CA ASP A 161 2.03 9.60 -9.40
C ASP A 161 0.79 9.34 -10.26
N ALA A 162 0.88 8.39 -11.20
CA ALA A 162 -0.16 8.11 -12.18
C ALA A 162 -1.11 6.98 -11.77
N ILE A 163 -0.68 6.02 -10.95
CA ILE A 163 -1.50 4.85 -10.58
C ILE A 163 -1.90 4.90 -9.10
N ASN A 164 -0.97 4.77 -8.16
CA ASN A 164 -1.28 4.70 -6.73
C ASN A 164 -2.00 5.96 -6.25
N ASN A 165 -1.43 7.14 -6.50
CA ASN A 165 -2.04 8.43 -6.17
C ASN A 165 -3.06 8.84 -7.25
N GLY A 166 -2.92 8.36 -8.48
CA GLY A 166 -3.82 8.65 -9.60
C GLY A 166 -5.27 8.25 -9.34
N VAL A 167 -5.50 7.05 -8.78
CA VAL A 167 -6.86 6.61 -8.40
C VAL A 167 -7.49 7.53 -7.36
N TYR A 168 -6.72 8.00 -6.37
CA TYR A 168 -7.20 8.97 -5.37
C TYR A 168 -7.51 10.33 -5.97
N LYS A 169 -6.65 10.82 -6.88
CA LYS A 169 -6.90 12.07 -7.63
C LYS A 169 -8.21 11.99 -8.40
N CYS A 170 -8.51 10.86 -9.02
CA CYS A 170 -9.78 10.64 -9.71
C CYS A 170 -10.95 10.68 -8.71
N GLY A 171 -10.83 10.00 -7.58
CA GLY A 171 -11.96 9.82 -6.69
C GLY A 171 -12.31 10.97 -5.79
N PHE A 172 -11.32 11.75 -5.39
CA PHE A 172 -11.52 12.96 -4.60
C PHE A 172 -11.67 14.22 -5.45
N ALA A 173 -11.64 14.11 -6.79
CA ALA A 173 -11.91 15.24 -7.66
C ALA A 173 -13.35 15.74 -7.49
N ILE A 174 -13.48 17.01 -7.08
CA ILE A 174 -14.75 17.72 -6.95
C ILE A 174 -15.15 18.48 -8.23
N LYS A 175 -14.25 18.55 -9.23
CA LYS A 175 -14.43 19.25 -10.51
C LYS A 175 -14.14 18.32 -11.68
N GLN A 176 -14.89 18.49 -12.77
CA GLN A 176 -14.79 17.64 -13.97
C GLN A 176 -13.42 17.72 -14.66
N GLY A 177 -12.80 18.90 -14.74
CA GLY A 177 -11.48 19.10 -15.39
C GLY A 177 -10.37 18.29 -14.72
N PRO A 178 -10.09 18.49 -13.41
CA PRO A 178 -9.11 17.71 -12.67
C PRO A 178 -9.39 16.20 -12.68
N TYR A 179 -10.67 15.80 -12.62
CA TYR A 179 -11.06 14.39 -12.79
C TYR A 179 -10.65 13.85 -14.16
N TYR A 180 -10.93 14.59 -15.24
CA TYR A 180 -10.59 14.18 -16.60
C TYR A 180 -9.08 14.04 -16.81
N GLU A 181 -8.29 14.99 -16.31
CA GLU A 181 -6.83 14.92 -16.37
C GLU A 181 -6.29 13.71 -15.60
N ALA A 182 -6.79 13.47 -14.39
CA ALA A 182 -6.37 12.36 -13.55
C ALA A 182 -6.71 11.00 -14.18
N VAL A 183 -7.94 10.85 -14.71
CA VAL A 183 -8.39 9.57 -15.28
C VAL A 183 -7.67 9.27 -16.60
N VAL A 184 -7.42 10.27 -17.44
CA VAL A 184 -6.63 10.11 -18.67
C VAL A 184 -5.19 9.67 -18.31
N LYS A 185 -4.56 10.34 -17.34
CA LYS A 185 -3.20 9.99 -16.89
C LYS A 185 -3.13 8.56 -16.34
N LEU A 186 -4.11 8.16 -15.52
CA LEU A 186 -4.21 6.82 -14.97
C LEU A 186 -4.29 5.74 -16.07
N TYR A 187 -5.20 5.90 -17.02
CA TYR A 187 -5.36 4.90 -18.08
C TYR A 187 -4.17 4.84 -19.04
N ASN A 188 -3.55 5.97 -19.36
CA ASN A 188 -2.34 5.98 -20.17
C ASN A 188 -1.19 5.23 -19.46
N ALA A 189 -1.08 5.36 -18.13
CA ALA A 189 -0.10 4.62 -17.35
C ALA A 189 -0.41 3.12 -17.29
N LEU A 190 -1.67 2.74 -17.13
CA LEU A 190 -2.10 1.33 -17.19
C LEU A 190 -1.85 0.71 -18.57
N ASP A 191 -2.14 1.45 -19.64
CA ASP A 191 -1.87 1.03 -21.02
C ASP A 191 -0.36 0.82 -21.24
N LYS A 192 0.50 1.71 -20.70
CA LYS A 192 1.96 1.54 -20.72
C LYS A 192 2.41 0.31 -19.94
N CYS A 193 1.85 0.07 -18.73
CA CYS A 193 2.17 -1.11 -17.93
C CYS A 193 1.75 -2.40 -18.64
N GLU A 194 0.58 -2.41 -19.28
CA GLU A 194 0.12 -3.55 -20.10
C GLU A 194 1.09 -3.86 -21.23
N GLU A 195 1.57 -2.83 -21.94
CA GLU A 195 2.53 -3.01 -23.03
C GLU A 195 3.86 -3.58 -22.52
N ILE A 196 4.37 -3.07 -21.40
CA ILE A 196 5.59 -3.60 -20.76
C ILE A 196 5.38 -5.06 -20.38
N LEU A 197 4.32 -5.38 -19.63
CA LEU A 197 4.03 -6.72 -19.15
C LEU A 197 3.66 -7.71 -20.27
N SER A 198 3.37 -7.23 -21.48
CA SER A 198 3.22 -8.09 -22.65
C SER A 198 4.56 -8.69 -23.13
N LYS A 199 5.69 -8.10 -22.75
CA LYS A 199 7.04 -8.46 -23.22
C LYS A 199 7.90 -9.14 -22.16
N GLN A 200 7.58 -8.98 -20.87
CA GLN A 200 8.40 -9.44 -19.75
C GLN A 200 7.51 -9.85 -18.56
N ARG A 201 8.04 -10.65 -17.62
CA ARG A 201 7.28 -11.21 -16.49
C ARG A 201 6.89 -10.16 -15.43
N TYR A 202 7.81 -9.26 -15.09
CA TYR A 202 7.66 -8.24 -14.05
C TYR A 202 7.87 -6.84 -14.62
N ILE A 203 7.50 -5.78 -13.90
CA ILE A 203 7.50 -4.41 -14.44
C ILE A 203 8.91 -3.88 -14.71
N CYS A 204 9.91 -4.37 -13.99
CA CYS A 204 11.34 -4.00 -14.15
C CYS A 204 12.17 -5.06 -14.90
N GLY A 205 11.56 -6.19 -15.32
CA GLY A 205 12.26 -7.21 -16.13
C GLY A 205 11.76 -8.63 -15.84
N SER A 206 12.71 -9.54 -15.66
CA SER A 206 12.47 -10.96 -15.31
C SER A 206 12.48 -11.24 -13.81
N GLU A 207 12.93 -10.29 -12.99
CA GLU A 207 13.04 -10.43 -11.53
C GLU A 207 11.93 -9.62 -10.84
N LEU A 208 11.43 -10.14 -9.71
CA LEU A 208 10.45 -9.46 -8.88
C LEU A 208 11.15 -8.36 -8.06
N THR A 209 10.62 -7.13 -8.09
CA THR A 209 11.20 -5.96 -7.41
C THR A 209 10.20 -5.26 -6.50
N GLU A 210 10.66 -4.26 -5.73
CA GLU A 210 9.76 -3.41 -4.92
C GLU A 210 8.72 -2.67 -5.77
N ALA A 211 9.05 -2.34 -7.02
CA ALA A 211 8.13 -1.69 -7.95
C ALA A 211 6.93 -2.59 -8.27
N ASP A 212 7.17 -3.90 -8.38
CA ASP A 212 6.10 -4.87 -8.63
C ASP A 212 5.12 -4.94 -7.46
N ILE A 213 5.65 -4.93 -6.24
CA ILE A 213 4.85 -4.92 -5.00
C ILE A 213 4.03 -3.62 -4.91
N ARG A 214 4.65 -2.45 -5.16
CA ARG A 214 3.97 -1.15 -5.14
C ARG A 214 2.88 -1.03 -6.21
N LEU A 215 3.06 -1.65 -7.36
CA LEU A 215 2.03 -1.73 -8.39
C LEU A 215 0.91 -2.71 -7.98
N PHE A 216 1.28 -3.93 -7.56
CA PHE A 216 0.36 -5.00 -7.17
C PHE A 216 -0.67 -4.53 -6.16
N VAL A 217 -0.25 -3.76 -5.15
CA VAL A 217 -1.16 -3.31 -4.10
C VAL A 217 -2.28 -2.41 -4.61
N THR A 218 -2.05 -1.64 -5.67
CA THR A 218 -3.14 -0.90 -6.31
C THR A 218 -3.94 -1.80 -7.26
N LEU A 219 -3.29 -2.68 -8.02
CA LEU A 219 -3.97 -3.57 -8.97
C LEU A 219 -4.93 -4.57 -8.28
N ILE A 220 -4.55 -5.17 -7.16
CA ILE A 220 -5.40 -6.10 -6.42
C ILE A 220 -6.66 -5.40 -5.87
N ARG A 221 -6.55 -4.10 -5.59
CA ARG A 221 -7.67 -3.22 -5.21
C ARG A 221 -8.43 -2.67 -6.43
N PHE A 222 -7.95 -2.91 -7.64
CA PHE A 222 -8.50 -2.37 -8.89
C PHE A 222 -9.55 -3.30 -9.52
N ASP A 223 -9.39 -4.63 -9.49
CA ASP A 223 -10.29 -5.58 -10.21
C ASP A 223 -11.52 -6.07 -9.42
N GLU A 224 -11.40 -6.34 -8.11
CA GLU A 224 -12.55 -6.71 -7.23
C GLU A 224 -13.62 -5.60 -7.14
N VAL A 225 -13.29 -4.48 -7.73
CA VAL A 225 -13.92 -3.19 -7.68
C VAL A 225 -14.55 -2.84 -9.02
N ARG A 226 -14.38 -3.68 -10.05
CA ARG A 226 -14.69 -3.34 -11.44
C ARG A 226 -15.64 -4.28 -12.15
N ILE A 227 -15.71 -5.52 -11.72
CA ILE A 227 -16.70 -6.46 -12.23
C ILE A 227 -17.88 -6.37 -11.28
N PHE A 228 -18.73 -5.37 -11.55
CA PHE A 228 -19.87 -4.95 -10.76
C PHE A 228 -19.51 -4.42 -9.37
N GLN A 229 -19.25 -3.11 -9.39
CA GLN A 229 -19.23 -2.19 -8.27
C GLN A 229 -17.98 -2.27 -7.39
N ILE A 230 -17.89 -1.25 -6.54
CA ILE A 230 -17.10 -1.16 -5.31
C ILE A 230 -16.04 -0.04 -5.37
N VAL A 231 -14.77 -0.16 -5.03
CA VAL A 231 -13.95 1.04 -4.70
C VAL A 231 -13.59 1.97 -5.89
N TYR A 232 -12.45 1.83 -6.56
CA TYR A 232 -11.97 2.82 -7.52
C TYR A 232 -12.85 3.11 -8.75
N SER A 233 -13.65 2.17 -9.26
CA SER A 233 -14.46 2.42 -10.47
C SER A 233 -15.78 3.14 -10.23
N VAL A 234 -16.39 2.95 -9.06
CA VAL A 234 -17.66 3.58 -8.67
C VAL A 234 -17.41 4.68 -7.65
N HIS A 235 -16.70 4.36 -6.55
CA HIS A 235 -16.29 5.33 -5.54
C HIS A 235 -15.37 6.38 -6.16
N PHE A 236 -14.31 5.96 -6.88
CA PHE A 236 -13.37 6.88 -7.53
C PHE A 236 -13.59 7.12 -9.03
N LYS A 237 -14.68 6.60 -9.60
CA LYS A 237 -15.11 6.84 -11.01
C LYS A 237 -14.11 6.40 -12.08
N CYS A 238 -13.11 5.56 -11.78
CA CYS A 238 -12.15 5.05 -12.75
C CYS A 238 -12.74 3.91 -13.61
N ASN A 239 -13.59 4.21 -14.61
CA ASN A 239 -14.41 3.21 -15.32
C ASN A 239 -14.17 3.02 -16.84
N LYS A 240 -13.08 3.53 -17.44
CA LYS A 240 -12.79 3.45 -18.90
C LYS A 240 -12.57 2.03 -19.47
N LYS A 241 -11.55 1.26 -19.00
CA LYS A 241 -11.29 -0.16 -19.39
C LYS A 241 -10.84 -1.10 -18.25
N LEU A 242 -11.52 -2.22 -17.96
CA LEU A 242 -11.37 -3.11 -16.78
C LEU A 242 -10.00 -3.80 -16.67
N LEU A 243 -9.55 -4.17 -15.45
CA LEU A 243 -8.26 -4.86 -15.30
C LEU A 243 -8.28 -6.26 -15.93
N ARG A 244 -9.38 -7.01 -15.82
CA ARG A 244 -9.58 -8.22 -16.66
C ARG A 244 -9.54 -7.99 -18.19
N GLU A 245 -9.75 -6.75 -18.67
CA GLU A 245 -9.61 -6.40 -20.10
C GLU A 245 -8.15 -6.06 -20.47
N TYR A 246 -7.26 -6.08 -19.48
CA TYR A 246 -5.81 -6.03 -19.61
C TYR A 246 -5.24 -7.43 -19.33
N PRO A 247 -5.14 -8.30 -20.34
CA PRO A 247 -4.75 -9.70 -20.13
C PRO A 247 -3.38 -9.84 -19.44
N ASN A 248 -2.42 -8.95 -19.71
CA ASN A 248 -1.10 -9.04 -19.07
C ASN A 248 -1.14 -8.58 -17.62
N LEU A 249 -1.75 -7.43 -17.33
CA LEU A 249 -1.91 -6.92 -15.97
C LEU A 249 -2.74 -7.85 -15.08
N PHE A 250 -3.81 -8.45 -15.61
CA PHE A 250 -4.63 -9.38 -14.84
C PHE A 250 -3.85 -10.66 -14.48
N ASN A 251 -3.17 -11.27 -15.46
CA ASN A 251 -2.35 -12.44 -15.20
C ASN A 251 -1.14 -12.12 -14.31
N TYR A 252 -0.55 -10.93 -14.44
CA TYR A 252 0.50 -10.42 -13.56
C TYR A 252 0.01 -10.29 -12.11
N THR A 253 -1.20 -9.77 -11.90
CA THR A 253 -1.80 -9.65 -10.57
C THR A 253 -2.02 -11.02 -9.94
N LYS A 254 -2.50 -12.01 -10.71
CA LYS A 254 -2.65 -13.40 -10.26
C LYS A 254 -1.31 -14.05 -9.93
N ASP A 255 -0.27 -13.83 -10.76
CA ASP A 255 1.09 -14.34 -10.53
C ASP A 255 1.63 -13.87 -9.18
N ILE A 256 1.57 -12.57 -8.89
CA ILE A 256 2.01 -12.04 -7.59
C ILE A 256 1.12 -12.54 -6.44
N TYR A 257 -0.20 -12.60 -6.64
CA TYR A 257 -1.13 -13.10 -5.62
C TYR A 257 -0.83 -14.55 -5.19
N GLN A 258 -0.36 -15.37 -6.13
CA GLN A 258 -0.05 -16.79 -5.94
C GLN A 258 1.34 -17.03 -5.33
N ILE A 259 2.18 -15.99 -5.19
CA ILE A 259 3.46 -16.12 -4.49
C ILE A 259 3.20 -16.55 -3.02
N PRO A 260 3.87 -17.61 -2.51
CA PRO A 260 3.61 -18.19 -1.19
C PRO A 260 3.63 -17.18 -0.04
N GLY A 261 2.46 -16.81 0.46
CA GLY A 261 2.30 -15.87 1.57
C GLY A 261 1.64 -14.54 1.20
N ILE A 262 1.66 -14.12 -0.09
CA ILE A 262 0.98 -12.88 -0.52
C ILE A 262 -0.52 -12.95 -0.26
N SER A 263 -1.19 -14.03 -0.65
CA SER A 263 -2.64 -14.16 -0.51
C SER A 263 -3.12 -13.95 0.94
N SER A 264 -2.34 -14.40 1.92
CA SER A 264 -2.64 -14.22 3.35
C SER A 264 -2.60 -12.75 3.83
N THR A 265 -1.99 -11.86 3.04
CA THR A 265 -1.91 -10.41 3.33
C THR A 265 -3.14 -9.66 2.87
N VAL A 266 -3.93 -10.25 1.98
CA VAL A 266 -5.03 -9.59 1.30
C VAL A 266 -6.34 -9.96 1.98
N ASN A 267 -6.87 -9.03 2.78
CA ASN A 267 -8.20 -9.15 3.36
C ASN A 267 -9.17 -8.24 2.59
N MET A 268 -9.87 -8.83 1.61
CA MET A 268 -10.81 -8.09 0.75
C MET A 268 -11.99 -7.51 1.52
N GLU A 269 -12.45 -8.17 2.58
CA GLU A 269 -13.52 -7.66 3.43
C GLU A 269 -13.10 -6.37 4.14
N HIS A 270 -11.91 -6.35 4.73
CA HIS A 270 -11.31 -5.15 5.34
C HIS A 270 -11.15 -4.03 4.31
N ILE A 271 -10.69 -4.35 3.10
CA ILE A 271 -10.53 -3.37 2.02
C ILE A 271 -11.90 -2.76 1.67
N LYS A 272 -12.92 -3.58 1.38
CA LYS A 272 -14.26 -3.11 1.01
C LYS A 272 -14.88 -2.26 2.12
N LYS A 273 -14.89 -2.75 3.36
CA LYS A 273 -15.39 -2.03 4.54
C LYS A 273 -14.72 -0.67 4.71
N HIS A 274 -13.39 -0.63 4.58
CA HIS A 274 -12.65 0.61 4.74
C HIS A 274 -13.09 1.68 3.74
N TYR A 275 -13.03 1.38 2.46
CA TYR A 275 -13.30 2.40 1.44
C TYR A 275 -14.75 2.87 1.42
N TYR A 276 -15.69 1.97 1.71
CA TYR A 276 -17.12 2.28 1.67
C TYR A 276 -17.65 2.91 2.94
N GLY A 277 -17.11 2.50 4.09
CA GLY A 277 -17.51 3.01 5.40
C GLY A 277 -16.79 4.29 5.81
N SER A 278 -15.58 4.54 5.31
CA SER A 278 -14.72 5.64 5.81
C SER A 278 -14.73 6.92 4.97
N HIS A 279 -15.46 6.95 3.85
CA HIS A 279 -15.49 8.09 2.93
C HIS A 279 -16.92 8.61 2.72
N PRO A 280 -17.55 9.21 3.76
CA PRO A 280 -18.93 9.68 3.68
C PRO A 280 -19.15 10.80 2.65
N SER A 281 -18.10 11.54 2.28
CA SER A 281 -18.15 12.55 1.22
C SER A 281 -18.40 11.97 -0.18
N ILE A 282 -18.07 10.69 -0.39
CA ILE A 282 -18.25 9.99 -1.66
C ILE A 282 -19.40 8.97 -1.55
N ASN A 283 -19.50 8.26 -0.42
CA ASN A 283 -20.55 7.28 -0.14
C ASN A 283 -21.28 7.60 1.17
N PRO A 284 -22.25 8.54 1.15
CA PRO A 284 -22.91 9.03 2.37
C PRO A 284 -23.65 7.95 3.17
N HIS A 285 -24.12 6.89 2.49
CA HIS A 285 -24.93 5.84 3.12
C HIS A 285 -24.11 4.66 3.63
N GLY A 286 -22.79 4.62 3.40
CA GLY A 286 -21.92 3.54 3.90
C GLY A 286 -22.25 2.15 3.35
N VAL A 287 -23.14 2.03 2.35
CA VAL A 287 -23.59 0.74 1.81
C VAL A 287 -22.43 0.04 1.13
N ILE A 288 -22.05 -1.14 1.62
CA ILE A 288 -20.99 -1.96 1.03
C ILE A 288 -21.64 -2.91 0.01
N PRO A 289 -21.28 -2.81 -1.28
CA PRO A 289 -21.81 -3.72 -2.27
C PRO A 289 -21.27 -5.15 -2.10
N ILE A 290 -21.98 -6.13 -2.69
CA ILE A 290 -21.62 -7.55 -2.58
C ILE A 290 -20.35 -7.86 -3.40
N GLY A 291 -20.24 -7.30 -4.61
CA GLY A 291 -19.10 -7.46 -5.51
C GLY A 291 -19.07 -8.84 -6.19
N SER A 292 -18.08 -9.05 -7.06
CA SER A 292 -17.82 -10.36 -7.66
C SER A 292 -16.70 -11.08 -6.93
N ASN A 293 -16.81 -12.41 -6.84
CA ASN A 293 -15.75 -13.27 -6.31
C ASN A 293 -14.75 -13.58 -7.44
N THR A 294 -13.85 -12.64 -7.72
CA THR A 294 -12.75 -12.90 -8.66
C THR A 294 -11.80 -13.90 -8.03
N ASP A 295 -11.61 -15.05 -8.67
CA ASP A 295 -10.65 -16.04 -8.19
C ASP A 295 -9.24 -15.69 -8.68
N TYR A 296 -8.48 -14.98 -7.85
CA TYR A 296 -7.05 -14.71 -8.12
C TYR A 296 -6.15 -15.94 -7.95
N SER A 297 -6.68 -17.04 -7.40
CA SER A 297 -5.97 -18.32 -7.29
C SER A 297 -6.08 -19.15 -8.58
N ALA A 298 -6.92 -18.73 -9.53
CA ALA A 298 -7.02 -19.37 -10.83
C ALA A 298 -5.71 -19.24 -11.61
N SER A 299 -5.39 -20.22 -12.46
CA SER A 299 -4.16 -20.26 -13.24
C SER A 299 -3.91 -18.97 -14.03
N HIS A 300 -2.65 -18.56 -14.11
CA HIS A 300 -2.18 -17.44 -14.95
C HIS A 300 -1.25 -17.94 -16.06
N ASP A 301 -1.04 -17.11 -17.08
CA ASP A 301 -0.19 -17.45 -18.24
C ASP A 301 1.24 -16.87 -18.17
N ARG A 302 1.62 -16.28 -17.03
CA ARG A 302 2.89 -15.56 -16.85
C ARG A 302 4.13 -16.46 -16.93
N ASP A 303 3.97 -17.76 -16.75
CA ASP A 303 5.06 -18.73 -16.88
C ASP A 303 5.61 -18.82 -18.31
N ARG A 304 4.91 -18.28 -19.31
CA ARG A 304 5.45 -18.19 -20.69
C ARG A 304 6.72 -17.33 -20.80
N PHE A 305 7.01 -16.51 -19.79
CA PHE A 305 8.23 -15.71 -19.70
C PHE A 305 9.35 -16.41 -18.91
N ASN A 306 9.07 -17.58 -18.31
CA ASN A 306 10.10 -18.41 -17.73
C ASN A 306 10.81 -19.12 -18.89
N ASN A 307 11.91 -18.53 -19.35
CA ASN A 307 12.84 -19.22 -20.22
C ASN A 307 13.52 -20.34 -19.42
N TYR A 308 12.86 -21.50 -19.33
CA TYR A 308 13.55 -22.76 -19.16
C TYR A 308 13.42 -23.54 -20.46
N PHE A 309 14.58 -23.77 -21.04
CA PHE A 309 14.85 -24.77 -22.05
C PHE A 309 14.14 -26.09 -21.70
N VAL A 310 13.56 -26.72 -22.72
CA VAL A 310 13.19 -28.14 -22.73
C VAL A 310 14.34 -28.99 -22.19
#